data_AF-A0A962V479-F1
#
_entry.id   AF-A0A962V479-F1
#
_cell.length_a   1.000
_cell.length_b   1.000
_cell.length_c   1.000
_cell.angle_alpha   90.00
_cell.angle_beta   90.00
_cell.angle_gamma   90.00
#
_symmetry.space_group_name_H-M   'P 1'
#
loop_
_entity.id
_entity.type
_entity.pdbx_description
1 polymer ?
#
loop_
_entity_poly.entity_id
_entity_poly.type
_entity_poly.pdbx_seq_one_letter_code
_entity_poly.pdbx_strand_id
1 'polypeptide(L)'
;MPTVLNALIDAIGALQARHGQLNLSLIYHSQQSAGQPLRRQLLPPFQHTALPTTPATQAPVLNLAPATFFSELVDHYLFAVLHETIYTSLMAENHRRVEHMGGAVSHLEQTLTTLARRSRSLRQEEITEEIEVILLSAEGLDESLRRLKRSTPGT
;
A
#
# COMPACT_ATOMS: atom_id res chain seq x y z
N MET A 1 18.94 -6.61 -0.70
CA MET A 1 18.87 -5.32 0.01
C MET A 1 20.25 -4.75 0.36
N PRO A 2 21.22 -5.51 0.91
CA PRO A 2 22.57 -4.98 1.20
C PRO A 2 23.26 -4.43 -0.06
N THR A 3 23.05 -5.07 -1.21
CA THR A 3 23.65 -4.68 -2.50
C THR A 3 23.25 -3.27 -2.95
N VAL A 4 21.98 -2.89 -2.74
CA VAL A 4 21.49 -1.55 -3.13
C VAL A 4 22.04 -0.49 -2.20
N LEU A 5 22.10 -0.78 -0.90
CA LEU A 5 22.68 0.12 0.09
C LEU A 5 24.16 0.37 -0.19
N ASN A 6 24.94 -0.69 -0.43
CA ASN A 6 26.36 -0.58 -0.76
C ASN A 6 26.55 0.23 -2.06
N ALA A 7 25.79 -0.07 -3.11
CA ALA A 7 25.86 0.70 -4.36
C ALA A 7 25.51 2.19 -4.18
N LEU A 8 24.59 2.51 -3.25
CA LEU A 8 24.21 3.89 -2.96
C LEU A 8 25.31 4.63 -2.18
N ILE A 9 25.98 3.94 -1.26
CA ILE A 9 27.15 4.48 -0.54
C ILE A 9 28.31 4.71 -1.52
N ASP A 10 28.60 3.75 -2.39
CA ASP A 10 29.64 3.87 -3.42
C ASP A 10 29.36 5.07 -4.35
N ALA A 11 28.10 5.26 -4.75
CA ALA A 11 27.67 6.40 -5.55
C ALA A 11 27.85 7.74 -4.82
N ILE A 12 27.50 7.81 -3.53
CA ILE A 12 27.72 9.00 -2.70
C ILE A 12 29.22 9.29 -2.58
N GLY A 13 30.04 8.27 -2.32
CA GLY A 13 31.51 8.41 -2.26
C GLY A 13 32.11 8.93 -3.57
N ALA A 14 31.64 8.40 -4.70
CA ALA A 14 32.06 8.87 -6.02
C ALA A 14 31.68 10.34 -6.29
N LEU A 15 30.49 10.78 -5.84
CA LEU A 15 30.08 12.18 -5.93
C LEU A 15 30.92 13.07 -5.03
N GLN A 16 31.24 12.62 -3.82
CA GLN A 16 32.05 13.37 -2.87
C GLN A 16 33.47 13.56 -3.40
N ALA A 17 34.06 12.54 -4.01
CA ALA A 17 35.38 12.62 -4.64
C ALA A 17 35.43 13.64 -5.80
N ARG A 18 34.31 13.83 -6.52
CA ARG A 18 34.22 14.75 -7.67
C ARG A 18 33.92 16.20 -7.28
N HIS A 19 33.09 16.40 -6.26
CA HIS A 19 32.53 17.71 -5.94
C HIS A 19 33.01 18.27 -4.58
N GLY A 20 33.78 17.49 -3.82
CA GLY A 20 34.25 17.87 -2.49
C GLY A 20 33.16 17.71 -1.43
N GLN A 21 32.92 18.73 -0.62
CA GLN A 21 31.94 18.65 0.46
C GLN A 21 30.51 18.57 -0.09
N LEU A 22 29.77 17.56 0.37
CA LEU A 22 28.37 17.35 0.02
C LEU A 22 27.45 17.77 1.17
N ASN A 23 26.33 18.40 0.81
CA ASN A 23 25.18 18.52 1.69
C ASN A 23 24.14 17.48 1.27
N LEU A 24 23.96 16.46 2.08
CA LEU A 24 23.06 15.34 1.79
C LEU A 24 21.90 15.38 2.77
N SER A 25 20.68 15.51 2.24
CA SER A 25 19.44 15.37 2.99
C SER A 25 18.65 14.21 2.42
N LEU A 26 18.00 13.46 3.31
CA LEU A 26 17.16 12.34 2.97
C LEU A 26 15.72 12.63 3.36
N ILE A 27 14.80 12.27 2.46
CA ILE A 27 13.35 12.39 2.67
C ILE A 27 12.77 10.98 2.68
N TYR A 28 12.02 10.64 3.72
CA TYR A 28 11.50 9.29 3.93
C TYR A 28 10.17 9.31 4.66
N HIS A 29 9.47 8.18 4.64
CA HIS A 29 8.24 8.01 5.40
C HIS A 29 8.50 7.16 6.64
N SER A 30 7.77 7.44 7.72
CA SER A 30 7.72 6.56 8.88
C SER A 30 6.27 6.33 9.31
N GLN A 31 6.02 5.19 9.96
CA GLN A 31 4.74 4.88 10.60
C GLN A 31 4.30 5.98 11.59
N GLN A 32 5.26 6.59 12.30
CA GLN A 32 5.01 7.57 13.35
C GLN A 32 4.62 8.95 12.81
N SER A 33 4.80 9.19 11.51
CA SER A 33 4.65 10.52 10.90
C SER A 33 3.25 10.79 10.35
N ALA A 34 2.27 9.94 10.64
CA ALA A 34 0.89 10.06 10.17
C ALA A 34 0.78 10.35 8.65
N GLY A 35 1.66 9.71 7.85
CA GLY A 35 1.72 9.89 6.40
C GLY A 35 2.51 11.10 5.90
N GLN A 36 3.00 11.99 6.76
CA GLN A 36 3.86 13.09 6.37
C GLN A 36 5.30 12.62 6.12
N PRO A 37 6.00 13.14 5.08
CA PRO A 37 7.40 12.85 4.86
C PRO A 37 8.27 13.53 5.91
N LEU A 38 9.23 12.79 6.46
CA LEU A 38 10.28 13.31 7.33
C LEU A 38 11.51 13.67 6.51
N ARG A 39 12.24 14.70 6.97
CA ARG A 39 13.54 15.09 6.41
C ARG A 39 14.61 14.88 7.47
N ARG A 40 15.69 14.19 7.10
CA ARG A 40 16.89 14.02 7.93
C ARG A 40 18.12 14.48 7.15
N GLN A 41 18.90 15.38 7.72
CA GLN A 41 20.19 15.75 7.14
C GLN A 41 21.25 14.70 7.53
N LEU A 42 21.95 14.19 6.53
CA LEU A 42 22.97 13.15 6.67
C LEU A 42 24.38 13.72 6.60
N LEU A 43 24.62 14.64 5.66
CA LEU A 43 25.91 15.32 5.51
C LEU A 43 25.73 16.85 5.58
N PRO A 44 26.63 17.58 6.25
CA PRO A 44 27.69 17.08 7.14
C PRO A 44 27.18 16.19 8.30
N PRO A 45 27.96 15.20 8.76
CA PRO A 45 27.54 14.25 9.78
C PRO A 45 27.44 14.91 11.16
N PHE A 46 26.70 14.27 12.08
CA PHE A 46 26.61 14.64 13.50
C PHE A 46 26.09 16.06 13.82
N GLN A 47 25.48 16.76 12.86
CA GLN A 47 24.96 18.12 13.08
C GLN A 47 23.89 18.22 14.18
N HIS A 48 23.16 17.13 14.41
CA HIS A 48 22.10 17.05 15.42
C HIS A 48 22.55 16.29 16.68
N THR A 49 23.84 15.93 16.77
CA THR A 49 24.37 15.28 17.96
C THR A 49 24.56 16.35 19.03
N ALA A 50 23.75 16.26 20.10
CA ALA A 50 23.92 17.14 21.25
C ALA A 50 25.32 16.93 21.84
N LEU A 51 26.14 17.98 21.80
CA LEU A 51 27.42 17.96 22.49
C LEU A 51 27.13 18.01 24.01
N PRO A 52 27.75 17.13 24.80
CA PRO A 52 27.58 17.18 26.25
C PRO A 52 28.03 18.54 26.78
N THR A 53 27.23 19.11 27.69
CA THR A 53 27.50 20.44 28.28
C THR A 53 28.75 20.44 29.16
N THR A 54 29.15 19.26 29.66
CA THR A 54 30.40 19.07 30.40
C THR A 54 31.44 18.46 29.47
N PRO A 55 32.62 19.11 29.31
CA PRO A 55 33.70 18.54 28.50
C PRO A 55 34.10 17.18 29.07
N ALA A 56 34.28 16.20 28.19
CA ALA A 56 34.76 14.88 28.59
C ALA A 56 36.16 15.05 29.23
N THR A 57 36.32 14.53 30.45
CA THR A 57 37.56 14.67 31.23
C THR A 57 38.78 14.03 30.55
N GLN A 58 38.55 13.09 29.62
CA GLN A 58 39.60 12.39 28.90
C GLN A 58 39.21 12.18 27.44
N ALA A 59 40.11 12.57 26.53
CA ALA A 59 39.96 12.30 25.11
C ALA A 59 40.08 10.79 24.82
N PRO A 60 39.28 10.23 23.89
CA PRO A 60 39.39 8.84 23.52
C PRO A 60 40.78 8.56 22.92
N VAL A 61 41.40 7.46 23.35
CA VAL A 61 42.65 6.99 22.77
C VAL A 61 42.33 6.39 21.40
N LEU A 62 42.83 7.00 20.33
CA LEU A 62 42.62 6.51 18.97
C LEU A 62 43.78 5.60 18.55
N ASN A 63 43.43 4.47 17.95
CA ASN A 63 44.41 3.54 17.35
C ASN A 63 44.83 3.96 15.92
N LEU A 64 44.17 4.97 15.36
CA LEU A 64 44.39 5.50 14.01
C LEU A 64 44.61 7.01 14.08
N ALA A 65 45.20 7.55 13.01
CA ALA A 65 45.27 9.00 12.85
C ALA A 65 43.84 9.60 12.83
N PRO A 66 43.60 10.75 13.48
CA PRO A 66 42.25 11.31 13.62
C PRO A 66 41.49 11.49 12.30
N ALA A 67 42.18 11.89 11.23
CA ALA A 67 41.57 12.07 9.91
C ALA A 67 41.10 10.74 9.29
N THR A 68 41.92 9.69 9.39
CA THR A 68 41.58 8.35 8.90
C THR A 68 40.42 7.76 9.69
N PHE A 69 40.48 7.85 11.02
CA PHE A 69 39.40 7.41 11.89
C PHE A 69 38.08 8.12 11.55
N PHE A 70 38.11 9.45 11.41
CA PHE A 70 36.91 10.21 11.09
C PHE A 70 36.33 9.82 9.73
N SER A 71 37.17 9.65 8.70
CA SER A 71 36.71 9.22 7.37
C SER A 71 36.00 7.87 7.43
N GLU A 72 36.63 6.85 8.04
CA GLU A 72 36.05 5.51 8.17
C GLU A 72 34.77 5.53 9.02
N LEU A 73 34.74 6.35 10.08
CA LEU A 73 33.55 6.51 10.92
C LEU A 73 32.38 7.09 10.13
N VAL A 74 32.64 8.05 9.23
CA VAL A 74 31.61 8.64 8.38
C VAL A 74 31.02 7.60 7.42
N ASP A 75 31.83 6.70 6.86
CA ASP A 75 31.34 5.61 6.00
C ASP A 75 30.40 4.66 6.76
N HIS A 76 30.80 4.25 7.97
CA HIS A 76 29.96 3.41 8.83
C HIS A 76 28.68 4.14 9.28
N TYR A 77 28.78 5.44 9.58
CA TYR A 77 27.64 6.28 9.91
C TYR A 77 26.64 6.35 8.75
N LEU A 78 27.11 6.61 7.53
CA LEU A 78 26.26 6.66 6.35
C LEU A 78 25.57 5.32 6.12
N PHE A 79 26.32 4.21 6.21
CA PHE A 79 25.75 2.87 6.10
C PHE A 79 24.62 2.65 7.11
N ALA A 80 24.90 2.91 8.40
CA ALA A 80 23.94 2.66 9.47
C ALA A 80 22.66 3.51 9.30
N VAL A 81 22.81 4.80 9.02
CA VAL A 81 21.65 5.71 8.90
C VAL A 81 20.84 5.43 7.63
N LEU A 82 21.50 5.17 6.50
CA LEU A 82 20.79 4.81 5.27
C LEU A 82 20.06 3.47 5.44
N HIS A 83 20.72 2.48 6.04
CA HIS A 83 20.10 1.17 6.33
C HIS A 83 18.84 1.33 7.19
N GLU A 84 18.96 2.01 8.33
CA GLU A 84 17.84 2.32 9.22
C GLU A 84 16.71 2.99 8.45
N THR A 85 17.02 4.06 7.72
CA THR A 85 15.98 4.91 7.14
C THR A 85 15.26 4.24 5.95
N ILE A 86 16.00 3.49 5.12
CA ILE A 86 15.40 2.70 4.04
C ILE A 86 14.46 1.65 4.63
N TYR A 87 14.88 0.96 5.69
CA TYR A 87 14.05 -0.06 6.32
C TYR A 87 12.79 0.55 6.94
N THR A 88 12.91 1.67 7.65
CA THR A 88 11.76 2.42 8.19
C THR A 88 10.77 2.81 7.08
N SER A 89 11.27 3.35 5.97
CA SER A 89 10.42 3.76 4.85
C SER A 89 9.74 2.58 4.15
N LEU A 90 10.44 1.45 4.02
CA LEU A 90 9.90 0.25 3.39
C LEU A 90 8.81 -0.39 4.27
N MET A 91 9.01 -0.43 5.59
CA MET A 91 7.97 -0.87 6.52
C MET A 91 6.73 0.05 6.49
N ALA A 92 6.94 1.37 6.39
CA ALA A 92 5.83 2.33 6.29
C ALA A 92 5.06 2.23 4.96
N GLU A 93 5.72 1.92 3.83
CA GLU A 93 5.04 1.63 2.56
C GLU A 93 4.26 0.32 2.64
N ASN A 94 4.90 -0.74 3.15
CA ASN A 94 4.26 -2.04 3.25
C ASN A 94 3.01 -2.00 4.13
N HIS A 95 3.06 -1.29 5.26
CA HIS A 95 1.89 -1.13 6.14
C HIS A 95 0.75 -0.40 5.43
N ARG A 96 1.03 0.76 4.81
CA ARG A 96 0.03 1.53 4.05
C ARG A 96 -0.56 0.70 2.91
N ARG A 97 0.26 -0.10 2.22
CA ARG A 97 -0.20 -1.01 1.15
C ARG A 97 -1.17 -2.04 1.70
N VAL A 98 -0.86 -2.68 2.83
CA VAL A 98 -1.72 -3.68 3.47
C VAL A 98 -3.05 -3.04 3.92
N GLU A 99 -3.01 -1.88 4.57
CA GLU A 99 -4.23 -1.16 4.99
C GLU A 99 -5.11 -0.78 3.80
N HIS A 100 -4.51 -0.21 2.76
CA HIS A 100 -5.22 0.18 1.55
C HIS A 100 -5.86 -1.02 0.84
N MET A 101 -5.13 -2.15 0.76
CA MET A 101 -5.68 -3.38 0.20
C MET A 101 -6.82 -3.95 1.05
N GLY A 102 -6.73 -3.86 2.38
CA GLY A 102 -7.82 -4.26 3.28
C GLY A 102 -9.13 -3.52 2.97
N GLY A 103 -9.04 -2.21 2.75
CA GLY A 103 -10.19 -1.39 2.33
C GLY A 103 -10.76 -1.83 0.96
N ALA A 104 -9.89 -2.11 -0.01
CA ALA A 104 -10.31 -2.57 -1.33
C ALA A 104 -11.04 -3.92 -1.28
N VAL A 105 -10.58 -4.87 -0.46
CA VAL A 105 -11.24 -6.18 -0.27
C VAL A 105 -12.63 -5.99 0.33
N SER A 106 -12.78 -5.16 1.36
CA SER A 106 -14.08 -4.88 1.96
C SER A 106 -15.07 -4.26 0.96
N HIS A 107 -14.59 -3.35 0.11
CA HIS A 107 -15.42 -2.75 -0.93
C HIS A 107 -15.88 -3.79 -1.99
N LEU A 108 -15.00 -4.72 -2.36
CA LEU A 108 -15.36 -5.83 -3.25
C LEU A 108 -16.42 -6.74 -2.63
N GLU A 109 -16.31 -7.06 -1.34
CA GLU A 109 -17.31 -7.87 -0.62
C GLU A 109 -18.69 -7.16 -0.62
N GLN A 110 -18.73 -5.87 -0.32
CA GLN A 110 -19.96 -5.06 -0.38
C GLN A 110 -20.57 -5.07 -1.79
N THR A 111 -19.73 -4.96 -2.83
CA THR A 111 -20.17 -5.00 -4.22
C THR A 111 -20.74 -6.38 -4.58
N LEU A 112 -20.05 -7.45 -4.20
CA LEU A 112 -20.50 -8.83 -4.43
C LEU A 112 -21.83 -9.12 -3.74
N THR A 113 -22.00 -8.72 -2.49
CA THR A 113 -23.27 -8.90 -1.77
C THR A 113 -24.42 -8.15 -2.45
N THR A 114 -24.16 -6.95 -2.95
CA THR A 114 -25.13 -6.12 -3.68
C THR A 114 -25.53 -6.77 -5.01
N LEU A 115 -24.55 -7.20 -5.80
CA LEU A 115 -24.78 -7.89 -7.07
C LEU A 115 -25.55 -9.20 -6.86
N ALA A 116 -25.20 -9.98 -5.82
CA ALA A 116 -25.90 -11.20 -5.50
C ALA A 116 -27.37 -10.95 -5.12
N ARG A 117 -27.67 -9.86 -4.39
CA ARG A 117 -29.05 -9.45 -4.09
C ARG A 117 -29.81 -9.09 -5.37
N ARG A 118 -29.19 -8.30 -6.25
CA ARG A 118 -29.79 -7.91 -7.52
C ARG A 118 -30.07 -9.10 -8.43
N SER A 119 -29.12 -10.03 -8.54
CA SER A 119 -29.29 -11.27 -9.30
C SER A 119 -30.47 -12.09 -8.80
N ARG A 120 -30.65 -12.21 -7.47
CA ARG A 120 -31.82 -12.89 -6.89
C ARG A 120 -33.14 -12.18 -7.20
N SER A 121 -33.18 -10.85 -7.16
CA SER A 121 -34.38 -10.07 -7.52
C SER A 121 -34.78 -10.30 -8.96
N LEU A 122 -33.82 -10.12 -9.89
CA LEU A 122 -34.05 -10.29 -11.32
C LEU A 122 -34.52 -11.71 -11.65
N ARG A 123 -33.92 -12.72 -11.00
CA ARG A 123 -34.37 -14.11 -11.16
C ARG A 123 -35.79 -14.33 -10.65
N GLN A 124 -36.17 -13.69 -9.55
CA GLN A 124 -37.53 -13.79 -9.03
C GLN A 124 -38.55 -13.09 -9.93
N GLU A 125 -38.18 -11.94 -10.48
CA GLU A 125 -38.96 -11.22 -11.49
C GLU A 125 -39.17 -12.10 -12.74
N GLU A 126 -38.11 -12.67 -13.30
CA GLU A 126 -38.16 -13.62 -14.44
C GLU A 126 -39.08 -14.81 -14.16
N ILE A 127 -38.93 -15.48 -13.02
CA ILE A 127 -39.81 -16.61 -12.62
C ILE A 127 -41.28 -16.16 -12.53
N THR A 128 -41.53 -14.94 -12.03
CA THR A 128 -42.89 -14.42 -11.88
C THR A 128 -43.52 -14.13 -13.24
N GLU A 129 -42.76 -13.52 -14.15
CA GLU A 129 -43.18 -13.27 -15.53
C GLU A 129 -43.46 -14.57 -16.30
N GLU A 130 -42.59 -15.59 -16.16
CA GLU A 130 -42.80 -16.90 -16.78
C GLU A 130 -44.11 -17.57 -16.29
N ILE A 131 -44.38 -17.53 -14.98
CA ILE A 131 -45.62 -18.09 -14.40
C ILE A 131 -46.84 -17.33 -14.91
N GLU A 132 -46.79 -16.00 -15.00
CA GLU A 132 -47.89 -15.18 -15.53
C GLU A 132 -48.23 -15.57 -16.97
N VAL A 133 -47.21 -15.75 -17.83
CA VAL A 133 -47.40 -16.20 -19.22
C VAL A 133 -48.05 -17.59 -19.28
N ILE A 134 -47.61 -18.53 -18.44
CA ILE A 134 -48.20 -19.88 -18.36
C ILE A 134 -49.67 -19.81 -17.94
N LEU A 135 -50.01 -18.98 -16.94
CA LEU A 135 -51.39 -18.82 -16.46
C LEU A 135 -52.30 -18.21 -17.52
N LEU A 136 -51.88 -17.13 -18.19
CA LEU A 136 -52.64 -16.54 -19.30
C LEU A 136 -52.87 -17.56 -20.44
N SER A 137 -51.85 -18.34 -20.76
CA SER A 137 -51.93 -19.37 -21.81
C SER A 137 -52.91 -20.48 -21.43
N ALA A 138 -52.91 -20.92 -20.17
CA ALA A 138 -53.82 -21.94 -19.65
C ALA A 138 -55.28 -21.46 -19.64
N GLU A 139 -55.53 -20.21 -19.22
CA GLU A 139 -56.87 -19.60 -19.26
C GLU A 139 -57.40 -19.47 -20.69
N GLY A 140 -56.57 -19.03 -21.64
CA GLY A 140 -56.93 -18.94 -23.05
C GLY A 140 -57.27 -20.30 -23.67
N LEU A 141 -56.58 -21.37 -23.23
CA LEU A 141 -56.90 -22.75 -23.62
C LEU A 141 -58.26 -23.20 -23.08
N ASP A 142 -58.55 -22.94 -21.80
CA ASP A 142 -59.83 -23.30 -21.18
C ASP A 142 -60.99 -22.54 -21.83
N GLU A 143 -60.79 -21.26 -22.17
CA GLU A 143 -61.80 -20.47 -22.89
C GLU A 143 -62.05 -21.01 -24.31
N SER A 144 -60.99 -21.40 -25.03
CA SER A 144 -61.10 -22.00 -26.36
C SER A 144 -61.81 -23.35 -26.32
N LEU A 145 -61.53 -24.19 -25.32
CA LEU A 145 -62.24 -25.46 -25.09
C LEU A 145 -63.71 -25.24 -24.75
N ARG A 146 -64.04 -24.23 -23.93
CA ARG A 146 -65.42 -23.86 -23.63
C ARG A 146 -66.17 -23.36 -24.86
N ARG A 147 -65.52 -22.58 -25.74
CA ARG A 147 -66.11 -22.13 -27.01
C ARG A 147 -66.36 -23.30 -27.97
N LEU A 148 -65.42 -24.24 -28.09
CA LEU A 148 -65.57 -25.43 -28.92
C LEU A 148 -66.75 -26.30 -28.45
N LYS A 149 -66.89 -26.49 -27.14
CA LYS A 149 -67.97 -27.27 -26.51
C LYS A 149 -69.36 -26.60 -26.60
N ARG A 150 -69.41 -25.29 -26.84
CA ARG A 150 -70.65 -24.55 -27.15
C ARG A 150 -71.01 -24.58 -28.64
N SER A 151 -70.04 -24.90 -29.52
CA SER A 151 -70.23 -24.95 -30.98
C SER A 151 -70.68 -26.31 -31.53
N THR A 152 -70.71 -27.35 -30.69
CA THR A 152 -71.37 -28.63 -30.99
C THR A 152 -72.77 -28.65 -30.35
N PRO A 153 -73.83 -28.18 -31.04
CA PRO A 153 -75.19 -28.48 -30.62
C PRO A 153 -75.48 -29.96 -30.91
N GLY A 154 -76.21 -30.59 -30.00
CA GLY A 154 -76.54 -32.01 -30.04
C GLY A 154 -77.13 -32.46 -31.38
N THR A 155 -76.77 -33.67 -31.76
CA THR A 155 -77.59 -34.55 -32.59
C THR A 155 -77.83 -35.82 -31.79
#